data_AF-A0A973BW73-F1
#
_entry.id   AF-A0A973BW73-F1
#
_cell.length_a   1.000
_cell.length_b   1.000
_cell.length_c   1.000
_cell.angle_alpha   90.00
_cell.angle_beta   90.00
_cell.angle_gamma   90.00
#
_symmetry.space_group_name_H-M   'P 1'
#
loop_
_entity.id
_entity.type
_entity.pdbx_description
1 polymer ?
#
loop_
_entity_poly.entity_id
_entity_poly.type
_entity_poly.pdbx_seq_one_letter_code
_entity_poly.pdbx_strand_id
1 'polypeptide(L)'
;MYRGIDHDPVFVTDGDRLAFEGLLAEAAGDELFELHAYCPMGNHYHLLVRSTGATSAAMQRIGSSYTHLFNERHGCDGPLFRSRFRSVPIDDDDHFVRAACYVHRNPM
;
A
#
# COMPACT_ATOMS: atom_id res chain seq x y z
N MET A 1 0.99 3.26 6.48
CA MET A 1 1.13 1.81 6.74
C MET A 1 -0.25 1.15 6.71
N TYR A 2 -0.38 0.09 5.92
CA TYR A 2 -1.52 -0.85 5.91
C TYR A 2 -0.96 -2.26 6.14
N ARG A 3 -1.52 -3.01 7.10
CA ARG A 3 -0.91 -4.23 7.65
C ARG A 3 -1.93 -5.37 7.70
N GLY A 4 -1.46 -6.59 7.40
CA GLY A 4 -2.22 -7.82 7.52
C GLY A 4 -2.81 -8.04 8.91
N ILE A 5 -3.87 -8.83 8.98
CA ILE A 5 -4.40 -9.34 10.25
C ILE A 5 -3.33 -10.23 10.89
N ASP A 6 -3.17 -10.14 12.21
CA ASP A 6 -2.23 -10.95 13.00
C ASP A 6 -0.79 -11.03 12.48
N HIS A 7 -0.34 -10.01 11.75
CA HIS A 7 0.97 -9.96 11.08
C HIS A 7 1.14 -10.97 9.95
N ASP A 8 0.05 -11.53 9.45
CA ASP A 8 0.02 -12.48 8.35
C ASP A 8 0.56 -11.87 7.05
N PRO A 9 1.16 -12.70 6.19
CA PRO A 9 1.61 -12.27 4.89
C PRO A 9 0.44 -11.73 4.07
N VAL A 10 0.58 -10.50 3.57
CA VAL A 10 -0.32 -9.90 2.60
C VAL A 10 0.23 -10.04 1.18
N PHE A 11 1.48 -10.46 1.01
CA PHE A 11 2.08 -10.86 -0.27
C PHE A 11 2.70 -12.25 -0.09
N VAL A 12 2.01 -13.30 -0.55
CA VAL A 12 2.50 -14.70 -0.43
C VAL A 12 3.31 -15.08 -1.65
N THR A 13 2.92 -14.59 -2.82
CA THR A 13 3.56 -14.86 -4.11
C THR A 13 3.97 -13.56 -4.81
N ASP A 14 4.89 -13.65 -5.77
CA ASP A 14 5.20 -12.53 -6.66
C ASP A 14 3.98 -12.05 -7.43
N GLY A 15 3.03 -12.94 -7.75
CA GLY A 15 1.77 -12.58 -8.38
C GLY A 15 0.94 -11.64 -7.53
N ASP A 16 0.96 -11.80 -6.21
CA ASP A 16 0.26 -10.92 -5.27
C ASP A 16 0.88 -9.53 -5.26
N ARG A 17 2.21 -9.47 -5.21
CA ARG A 17 2.97 -8.22 -5.29
C ARG A 17 2.69 -7.48 -6.60
N LEU A 18 2.77 -8.17 -7.73
CA LEU A 18 2.51 -7.60 -9.06
C LEU A 18 1.08 -7.08 -9.19
N ALA A 19 0.10 -7.80 -8.62
CA ALA A 19 -1.28 -7.35 -8.67
C ALA A 19 -1.53 -6.10 -7.83
N PHE A 20 -0.92 -6.03 -6.64
CA PHE A 20 -0.96 -4.83 -5.82
C PHE A 20 -0.28 -3.64 -6.50
N GLU A 21 0.89 -3.85 -7.11
CA GLU A 21 1.58 -2.83 -7.90
C GLU A 21 0.75 -2.34 -9.08
N GLY A 22 0.01 -3.24 -9.74
CA GLY A 22 -0.96 -2.88 -10.80
C GLY A 22 -2.07 -1.96 -10.29
N LEU A 23 -2.66 -2.26 -9.13
CA LEU A 23 -3.68 -1.41 -8.50
C LEU A 23 -3.12 -0.03 -8.10
N LEU A 24 -1.86 0.03 -7.64
CA LEU A 24 -1.19 1.30 -7.36
C LEU A 24 -0.95 2.12 -8.64
N ALA A 25 -0.52 1.46 -9.72
CA ALA A 25 -0.29 2.10 -11.00
C ALA A 25 -1.58 2.65 -11.61
N GLU A 26 -2.68 1.90 -11.52
CA GLU A 26 -4.01 2.36 -11.94
C GLU A 26 -4.45 3.60 -11.15
N ALA A 27 -4.36 3.56 -9.83
CA ALA A 27 -4.75 4.69 -8.98
C ALA A 27 -3.89 5.94 -9.21
N ALA A 28 -2.59 5.78 -9.52
CA ALA A 28 -1.70 6.87 -9.90
C ALA A 28 -2.04 7.43 -11.31
N GLY A 29 -2.38 6.56 -12.26
CA GLY A 29 -2.81 6.95 -13.61
C GLY A 29 -4.16 7.68 -13.61
N ASP A 30 -5.06 7.33 -12.69
CA ASP A 30 -6.33 8.03 -12.42
C ASP A 30 -6.14 9.37 -11.66
N GLU A 31 -4.90 9.81 -11.42
CA GLU A 31 -4.53 11.03 -10.68
C GLU A 31 -5.11 11.13 -9.25
N LEU A 32 -5.43 9.98 -8.63
CA LEU A 32 -6.00 9.94 -7.28
C LEU A 32 -4.98 10.29 -6.18
N PHE A 33 -3.70 10.15 -6.51
CA PHE A 33 -2.53 10.66 -5.79
C PHE A 33 -1.32 10.61 -6.72
N GLU A 34 -0.27 11.37 -6.41
CA GLU A 34 1.03 11.18 -7.06
C GLU A 34 1.91 10.27 -6.19
N LEU A 35 2.40 9.18 -6.77
CA LEU A 35 3.25 8.21 -6.09
C LEU A 35 4.73 8.60 -6.23
N HIS A 36 5.39 8.88 -5.11
CA HIS A 36 6.83 9.16 -5.09
C HIS A 36 7.68 7.93 -4.77
N ALA A 37 7.18 7.06 -3.88
CA ALA A 37 7.86 5.81 -3.52
C ALA A 37 6.88 4.80 -2.92
N TYR A 38 7.19 3.51 -3.02
CA TYR A 38 6.46 2.46 -2.33
C TYR A 38 7.41 1.34 -1.90
N CYS A 39 7.05 0.64 -0.82
CA CYS A 39 7.79 -0.49 -0.30
C CYS A 39 6.79 -1.57 0.17
N PRO A 40 6.56 -2.61 -0.66
CA PRO A 40 5.81 -3.78 -0.24
C PRO A 40 6.71 -4.65 0.64
N MET A 41 6.24 -4.97 1.84
CA MET A 41 6.87 -5.94 2.75
C MET A 41 5.90 -7.10 2.99
N GLY A 42 6.40 -8.27 3.39
CA GLY A 42 5.60 -9.49 3.46
C GLY A 42 4.22 -9.34 4.10
N ASN A 43 4.10 -8.60 5.21
CA ASN A 43 2.84 -8.41 5.94
C ASN A 43 2.29 -6.97 5.98
N HIS A 44 2.92 -6.01 5.30
CA HIS A 44 2.45 -4.63 5.24
C HIS A 44 3.13 -3.84 4.13
N TYR A 45 2.67 -2.63 3.83
CA TYR A 45 3.35 -1.76 2.88
C TYR A 45 3.37 -0.30 3.32
N HIS A 46 4.34 0.43 2.76
CA HIS A 46 4.51 1.88 2.90
C HIS A 46 4.40 2.54 1.54
N LEU A 47 3.69 3.67 1.49
CA LEU A 47 3.57 4.54 0.33
C LEU A 47 4.01 5.94 0.74
N LEU A 48 4.77 6.59 -0.11
CA LEU A 48 5.06 8.01 -0.07
C LEU A 48 4.32 8.65 -1.24
N VAL A 49 3.32 9.46 -0.92
CA VAL A 49 2.42 10.03 -1.91
C VAL A 49 2.23 11.52 -1.66
N ARG A 50 2.08 12.30 -2.74
CA ARG A 50 1.50 13.63 -2.68
C ARG A 50 -0.01 13.50 -2.88
N SER A 51 -0.76 13.97 -1.90
CA SER A 51 -2.22 13.89 -1.91
C SER A 51 -2.81 14.89 -2.90
N THR A 52 -3.78 14.45 -3.72
CA THR A 52 -4.61 15.32 -4.56
C THR A 52 -5.99 15.59 -3.93
N GLY A 53 -6.21 15.12 -2.70
CA GLY A 53 -7.51 15.18 -1.99
C GLY A 53 -8.32 13.87 -2.08
N ALA A 54 -7.97 12.96 -3.00
CA ALA A 54 -8.65 11.68 -3.16
C ALA A 54 -7.96 10.49 -2.46
N THR A 55 -6.83 10.72 -1.78
CA THR A 55 -5.98 9.66 -1.21
C THR A 55 -6.75 8.65 -0.35
N SER A 56 -7.66 9.09 0.53
CA SER A 56 -8.40 8.16 1.38
C SER A 56 -9.33 7.23 0.59
N ALA A 57 -9.99 7.75 -0.46
CA ALA A 57 -10.86 6.97 -1.33
C ALA A 57 -10.03 6.01 -2.20
N ALA A 58 -8.88 6.48 -2.70
CA ALA A 58 -7.94 5.65 -3.46
C ALA A 58 -7.43 4.47 -2.63
N MET A 59 -6.99 4.73 -1.39
CA MET A 59 -6.52 3.69 -0.48
C MET A 59 -7.61 2.68 -0.13
N GLN A 60 -8.87 3.13 0.00
CA GLN A 60 -10.00 2.24 0.21
C GLN A 60 -10.23 1.33 -1.01
N ARG A 61 -10.27 1.90 -2.23
CA ARG A 61 -10.44 1.15 -3.49
C ARG A 61 -9.32 0.11 -3.66
N ILE A 62 -8.07 0.52 -3.52
CA ILE A 62 -6.90 -0.39 -3.60
C ILE A 62 -7.03 -1.51 -2.56
N GLY A 63 -7.30 -1.15 -1.30
CA GLY A 63 -7.41 -2.11 -0.21
C GLY A 63 -8.49 -3.16 -0.43
N SER A 64 -9.68 -2.73 -0.86
CA SER A 64 -10.80 -3.64 -1.14
C SER A 64 -10.55 -4.52 -2.35
N SER A 65 -10.07 -3.94 -3.46
CA SER A 65 -9.79 -4.68 -4.70
C SER A 65 -8.70 -5.71 -4.48
N TYR A 66 -7.66 -5.35 -3.74
CA TYR A 66 -6.57 -6.25 -3.42
C TYR A 66 -7.01 -7.39 -2.49
N THR A 67 -7.79 -7.09 -1.45
CA THR A 67 -8.35 -8.12 -0.54
C THR A 67 -9.18 -9.14 -1.30
N HIS A 68 -10.03 -8.68 -2.23
CA HIS A 68 -10.82 -9.58 -3.06
C HIS A 68 -9.95 -10.52 -3.89
N LEU A 69 -8.99 -9.96 -4.63
CA LEU A 69 -8.09 -10.74 -5.48
C LEU A 69 -7.24 -11.74 -4.67
N PHE A 70 -6.74 -11.32 -3.51
CA PHE A 70 -5.98 -12.18 -2.61
C PHE A 70 -6.84 -13.37 -2.14
N ASN A 71 -8.04 -13.09 -1.67
CA ASN A 71 -8.97 -14.12 -1.21
C ASN A 71 -9.32 -15.12 -2.31
N GLU A 72 -9.59 -14.65 -3.54
CA GLU A 72 -9.83 -15.53 -4.69
C GLU A 72 -8.64 -16.43 -5.02
N ARG A 73 -7.42 -15.91 -4.95
CA ARG A 73 -6.19 -16.66 -5.29
C ARG A 73 -5.80 -17.68 -4.23
N HIS A 74 -5.99 -17.34 -2.96
CA HIS A 74 -5.54 -18.16 -1.83
C HIS A 74 -6.66 -18.99 -1.20
N GLY A 75 -7.90 -18.88 -1.70
CA GLY A 75 -9.06 -19.58 -1.15
C GLY A 75 -9.42 -19.12 0.27
N CYS A 76 -9.09 -17.87 0.60
CA CYS A 76 -9.42 -17.26 1.88
C CYS A 76 -10.76 -16.51 1.81
N ASP A 77 -11.31 -16.16 2.96
CA ASP A 77 -12.43 -15.23 3.07
C ASP A 77 -12.17 -14.16 4.14
N GLY A 78 -12.99 -13.12 4.13
CA GLY A 78 -12.93 -12.06 5.14
C GLY A 78 -11.84 -11.00 4.90
N PRO A 79 -11.56 -10.18 5.93
CA PRO A 79 -10.65 -9.05 5.81
C PRO A 79 -9.18 -9.50 5.76
N LEU A 80 -8.42 -8.95 4.81
CA LEU A 80 -6.96 -9.16 4.75
C LEU A 80 -6.19 -8.20 5.68
N PHE A 81 -6.69 -6.96 5.84
CA PHE A 81 -6.02 -5.90 6.60
C PHE A 81 -6.73 -5.62 7.93
N ARG A 82 -5.95 -5.39 8.99
CA ARG A 82 -6.45 -5.24 10.38
C ARG A 82 -7.24 -3.96 10.68
N SER A 83 -6.98 -2.87 9.96
CA SER A 83 -7.53 -1.55 10.25
C SER A 83 -7.39 -0.63 9.05
N ARG A 84 -7.97 0.57 9.11
CA ARG A 84 -7.68 1.68 8.17
C ARG A 84 -6.17 1.95 8.06
N PHE A 85 -5.75 2.51 6.94
CA PHE A 85 -4.37 2.93 6.74
C PHE A 85 -4.01 4.04 7.74
N ARG A 86 -2.75 4.04 8.17
CA ARG A 86 -2.17 5.17 8.91
C ARG A 86 -1.41 6.07 7.95
N SER A 87 -1.71 7.35 7.96
CA SER A 87 -0.97 8.41 7.26
C SER A 87 -0.32 9.35 8.28
N VAL A 88 0.83 9.91 7.89
CA VAL A 88 1.54 10.96 8.62
C VAL A 88 1.87 12.03 7.60
N PRO A 89 1.43 13.29 7.78
CA PRO A 89 1.81 14.38 6.88
C PRO A 89 3.32 14.63 6.97
N ILE A 90 3.91 15.00 5.83
CA ILE A 90 5.32 15.34 5.70
C ILE A 90 5.36 16.76 5.16
N ASP A 91 5.66 17.71 6.05
CA ASP A 91 5.64 19.15 5.76
C ASP A 91 7.05 19.76 5.66
N ASP A 92 8.09 18.91 5.71
CA ASP A 92 9.50 19.30 5.76
C ASP A 92 10.35 18.42 4.83
N ASP A 93 11.25 19.05 4.08
CA ASP A 93 12.08 18.39 3.06
C ASP A 93 13.05 17.36 3.67
N ASP A 94 13.59 17.62 4.87
CA ASP A 94 14.44 16.64 5.57
C ASP A 94 13.62 15.43 6.03
N HIS A 95 12.35 15.63 6.39
CA HIS A 95 11.44 14.53 6.71
C HIS A 95 11.05 13.73 5.44
N PHE A 96 10.90 14.39 4.29
CA PHE A 96 10.68 13.73 3.01
C PHE A 96 11.87 12.85 2.60
N VAL A 97 13.10 13.38 2.67
CA VAL A 97 14.32 12.60 2.37
C VAL A 97 14.48 11.42 3.31
N ARG A 98 14.17 11.59 4.61
CA ARG A 98 14.18 10.51 5.59
C ARG A 98 13.11 9.44 5.30
N ALA A 99 11.90 9.86 4.93
CA ALA A 99 10.83 8.94 4.55
C ALA A 99 11.14 8.20 3.25
N ALA A 100 11.70 8.88 2.25
CA ALA A 100 12.15 8.27 1.00
C ALA A 100 13.28 7.27 1.26
N CYS A 101 14.29 7.64 2.06
CA CYS A 101 15.35 6.72 2.51
C CYS A 101 14.77 5.53 3.27
N TYR A 102 13.79 5.74 4.15
CA TYR A 102 13.14 4.67 4.90
C TYR A 102 12.39 3.71 3.97
N VAL A 103 11.60 4.23 3.03
CA VAL A 103 10.87 3.40 2.04
C VAL A 103 11.85 2.63 1.15
N HIS A 104 12.94 3.26 0.69
CA HIS A 104 13.92 2.60 -0.19
C HIS A 104 14.88 1.64 0.53
N ARG A 105 15.18 1.86 1.82
CA ARG A 105 16.09 1.00 2.60
C ARG A 105 15.40 -0.16 3.31
N ASN A 106 14.10 -0.34 3.14
CA ASN A 106 13.34 -1.33 3.90
C ASN A 106 12.82 -2.55 3.09
N PRO A 107 13.64 -3.24 2.27
CA PRO A 107 13.49 -4.68 2.11
C PRO A 107 14.29 -5.36 3.24
N MET A 108 13.66 -5.56 4.39
CA MET A 108 14.17 -6.47 5.44
C MET A 108 13.33 -7.75 5.42
#